data_AF-A0A1I3XV07-F1
#
_entry.id   AF-A0A1I3XV07-F1
#
_cell.length_a   1.000
_cell.length_b   1.000
_cell.length_c   1.000
_cell.angle_alpha   90.00
_cell.angle_beta   90.00
_cell.angle_gamma   90.00
#
_symmetry.space_group_name_H-M   'P 1'
#
loop_
_entity.id
_entity.type
_entity.pdbx_description
1 polymer ?
#
loop_
_entity_poly.entity_id
_entity_poly.type
_entity_poly.pdbx_seq_one_letter_code
_entity_poly.pdbx_strand_id
1 'polypeptide(L)'
;MASLGAENASGDVLHSSYPLARDLCLMAAAAVEVAPIDAIYTHIHNLAGLEHEARAARRHGFSAKALIDPKHVGVVNAAFDPSEAERAWAEKVITAFASNTNSGTRRLDGMMLNKAHLLSARNGTPREARYNHDHSPPQSSLL
;
A
#
# COMPACT_ATOMS: atom_id res chain seq x y z
N MET A 1 14.61 16.31 4.78
CA MET A 1 13.97 16.69 6.06
C MET A 1 13.23 18.00 5.82
N ALA A 2 11.92 17.97 5.58
CA ALA A 2 11.10 19.15 5.26
C ALA A 2 9.92 19.26 6.24
N SER A 3 10.19 19.13 7.54
CA SER A 3 9.16 19.26 8.58
C SER A 3 9.27 20.53 9.42
N LEU A 4 10.21 21.44 9.11
CA LEU A 4 10.22 22.76 9.73
C LEU A 4 9.34 23.68 8.88
N GLY A 5 8.15 24.04 9.37
CA GLY A 5 7.28 25.05 8.76
C GLY A 5 6.19 24.53 7.81
N ALA A 6 5.86 23.25 7.83
CA ALA A 6 4.71 22.71 7.10
C ALA A 6 3.39 22.79 7.90
N GLU A 7 3.23 23.83 8.71
CA GLU A 7 2.01 24.10 9.47
C GLU A 7 1.34 25.35 8.87
N ASN A 8 0.02 25.37 8.77
CA ASN A 8 -0.69 26.61 8.49
C ASN A 8 -0.58 27.56 9.70
N ALA A 9 -0.96 28.83 9.53
CA ALA A 9 -0.90 29.85 10.61
C ALA A 9 -1.66 29.46 11.89
N SER A 10 -2.51 28.43 11.85
CA SER A 10 -3.29 27.90 12.96
C SER A 10 -2.64 26.71 13.68
N GLY A 11 -1.54 26.14 13.17
CA GLY A 11 -0.90 24.94 13.75
C GLY A 11 -1.67 23.62 13.56
N ASP A 12 -2.91 23.68 13.10
CA ASP A 12 -3.84 22.54 13.06
C ASP A 12 -3.90 21.84 11.69
N VAL A 13 -3.43 22.46 10.60
CA VAL A 13 -3.44 21.86 9.27
C VAL A 13 -2.05 21.85 8.67
N LEU A 14 -1.61 20.67 8.24
CA LEU A 14 -0.37 20.53 7.50
C LEU A 14 -0.47 21.32 6.19
N HIS A 15 0.50 22.20 5.95
CA HIS A 15 0.58 23.04 4.76
C HIS A 15 0.55 22.18 3.48
N SER A 16 0.07 22.74 2.36
CA SER A 16 -0.16 22.02 1.09
C SER A 16 1.06 21.27 0.55
N SER A 17 2.27 21.66 0.99
CA SER A 17 3.52 20.97 0.71
C SER A 17 3.56 19.54 1.25
N TYR A 18 2.93 19.26 2.38
CA TYR A 18 2.93 17.92 2.97
C TYR A 18 2.03 16.93 2.20
N PRO A 19 0.76 17.24 1.89
CA PRO A 19 -0.03 16.40 0.98
C PRO A 19 0.67 16.17 -0.37
N LEU A 20 1.25 17.23 -0.98
CA LEU A 20 2.00 17.10 -2.22
C LEU A 20 3.18 16.13 -2.09
N ALA A 21 3.96 16.21 -1.01
CA ALA A 21 5.07 15.30 -0.77
C ALA A 21 4.61 13.85 -0.62
N ARG A 22 3.45 13.61 0.01
CA ARG A 22 2.85 12.27 0.12
C ARG A 22 2.43 11.73 -1.24
N ASP A 23 1.77 12.55 -2.05
CA ASP A 23 1.34 12.15 -3.40
C ASP A 23 2.54 11.84 -4.29
N LEU A 24 3.59 12.67 -4.24
CA LEU A 24 4.83 12.43 -4.98
C LEU A 24 5.53 11.14 -4.51
N CYS A 25 5.52 10.85 -3.21
CA CYS A 25 6.05 9.60 -2.67
C CYS A 25 5.29 8.39 -3.21
N LEU A 26 3.95 8.43 -3.21
CA LEU A 26 3.11 7.37 -3.75
C LEU A 26 3.35 7.16 -5.25
N MET A 27 3.38 8.24 -6.03
CA MET A 27 3.65 8.18 -7.47
C MET A 27 5.03 7.60 -7.78
N ALA A 28 6.06 8.05 -7.05
CA ALA A 28 7.42 7.54 -7.22
C ALA A 28 7.51 6.05 -6.86
N ALA A 29 6.90 5.64 -5.74
CA ALA A 29 6.87 4.24 -5.31
C ALA A 29 6.17 3.34 -6.33
N ALA A 30 5.04 3.78 -6.88
CA ALA A 30 4.32 3.08 -7.93
C ALA A 30 5.13 2.97 -9.23
N ALA A 31 5.86 4.02 -9.61
CA ALA A 31 6.67 4.04 -10.82
C ALA A 31 7.84 3.04 -10.78
N VAL A 32 8.37 2.73 -9.59
CA VAL A 32 9.47 1.78 -9.40
C VAL A 32 9.02 0.47 -8.74
N GLU A 33 7.71 0.23 -8.66
CA GLU A 33 7.10 -0.99 -8.11
C GLU A 33 7.54 -1.35 -6.66
N VAL A 34 7.82 -0.35 -5.82
CA VAL A 34 8.16 -0.55 -4.38
C VAL A 34 6.99 -0.19 -3.46
N ALA A 35 7.01 -0.74 -2.24
CA ALA A 35 5.96 -0.49 -1.25
C ALA A 35 6.08 0.92 -0.62
N PRO A 36 5.07 1.81 -0.77
CA PRO A 36 5.04 3.09 -0.06
C PRO A 36 4.71 2.89 1.42
N ILE A 37 5.45 3.57 2.29
CA ILE A 37 5.29 3.53 3.76
C ILE A 37 4.85 4.90 4.24
N ASP A 38 3.73 4.96 4.97
CA ASP A 38 3.22 6.18 5.57
C ASP A 38 4.02 6.58 6.82
N ALA A 39 3.97 7.87 7.18
CA ALA A 39 4.68 8.43 8.32
C ALA A 39 4.16 7.90 9.67
N ILE A 40 4.89 8.18 10.75
CA ILE A 40 4.50 7.82 12.12
C ILE A 40 3.26 8.60 12.58
N TYR A 41 2.53 8.04 13.55
CA TYR A 41 1.55 8.78 14.33
C TYR A 41 2.16 9.18 15.68
N THR A 42 2.16 10.48 15.99
CA THR A 42 2.93 11.03 17.12
C THR A 42 2.21 10.91 18.47
N HIS A 43 0.87 10.82 18.49
CA HIS A 43 0.11 10.69 19.74
C HIS A 43 0.04 9.23 20.19
N ILE A 44 1.09 8.78 20.90
CA ILE A 44 1.29 7.37 21.30
C ILE A 44 0.05 6.71 21.93
N HIS A 45 -0.65 7.43 22.80
CA HIS A 45 -1.79 6.88 23.56
C HIS A 45 -3.15 7.00 22.84
N ASN A 46 -3.24 7.76 21.74
CA ASN A 46 -4.49 7.93 21.00
C ASN A 46 -4.64 6.86 19.92
N LEU A 47 -4.99 5.64 20.32
CA LEU A 47 -5.15 4.52 19.40
C LEU A 47 -6.31 4.69 18.41
N ALA A 48 -7.37 5.41 18.78
CA ALA A 48 -8.48 5.70 17.88
C ALA A 48 -8.07 6.67 16.77
N GLY A 49 -7.28 7.69 17.11
CA GLY A 49 -6.68 8.61 16.13
C GLY A 49 -5.72 7.88 15.18
N LEU A 50 -4.90 6.98 15.71
CA LEU A 50 -4.03 6.11 14.92
C LEU A 50 -4.84 5.25 13.93
N GLU A 51 -5.92 4.62 14.37
CA GLU A 51 -6.77 3.80 13.49
C GLU A 51 -7.35 4.63 12.34
N HIS A 52 -7.89 5.82 12.67
CA HIS A 52 -8.46 6.71 11.67
C HIS A 52 -7.42 7.10 10.60
N GLU A 53 -6.23 7.51 11.03
CA GLU A 53 -5.15 7.92 10.14
C GLU A 53 -4.60 6.73 9.33
N ALA A 54 -4.44 5.56 9.95
CA ALA A 54 -3.99 4.34 9.27
C ALA A 54 -4.97 3.91 8.17
N ARG A 55 -6.28 3.95 8.44
CA ARG A 55 -7.30 3.67 7.43
C ARG A 55 -7.28 4.72 6.31
N ALA A 56 -7.03 5.99 6.62
CA ALA A 56 -6.88 7.03 5.61
C ALA A 56 -5.64 6.80 4.73
N ALA A 57 -4.50 6.46 5.33
CA ALA A 57 -3.27 6.14 4.61
C ALA A 57 -3.47 4.95 3.65
N ARG A 58 -4.12 3.87 4.10
CA ARG A 58 -4.48 2.74 3.23
C ARG A 58 -5.33 3.20 2.04
N ARG A 59 -6.35 4.05 2.27
CA ARG A 59 -7.19 4.59 1.20
C ARG A 59 -6.42 5.47 0.20
N HIS A 60 -5.36 6.15 0.64
CA HIS A 60 -4.48 6.90 -0.26
C HIS A 60 -3.55 6.01 -1.09
N GLY A 61 -3.41 4.72 -0.75
CA GLY A 61 -2.56 3.78 -1.48
C GLY A 61 -1.24 3.45 -0.78
N PHE A 62 -1.07 3.83 0.49
CA PHE A 62 0.05 3.33 1.28
C PHE A 62 -0.11 1.83 1.59
N SER A 63 1.01 1.10 1.63
CA SER A 63 1.03 -0.34 1.91
C SER A 63 1.37 -0.66 3.38
N ALA A 64 1.90 0.31 4.11
CA ALA A 64 2.25 0.18 5.52
C ALA A 64 2.32 1.58 6.18
N LYS A 65 2.49 1.59 7.49
CA LYS A 65 2.73 2.80 8.30
C LYS A 65 3.90 2.56 9.24
N ALA A 66 4.80 3.54 9.37
CA ALA A 66 5.89 3.50 10.32
C ALA A 66 5.35 3.60 11.77
N LEU A 67 5.94 2.84 12.69
CA LEU A 67 5.50 2.76 14.09
C LEU A 67 6.60 3.24 15.04
N ILE A 68 6.19 3.84 16.16
CA ILE A 68 7.09 4.30 17.22
C ILE A 68 6.88 3.59 18.56
N ASP A 69 5.77 2.85 18.70
CA ASP A 69 5.41 2.15 19.92
C ASP A 69 4.81 0.76 19.57
N PRO A 70 5.18 -0.32 20.30
CA PRO A 70 4.63 -1.66 20.08
C PRO A 70 3.09 -1.75 20.15
N LYS A 71 2.43 -0.88 20.92
CA LYS A 71 0.96 -0.82 21.03
C LYS A 71 0.28 -0.46 19.71
N HIS A 72 1.01 0.15 18.77
CA HIS A 72 0.48 0.55 17.47
C HIS A 72 0.34 -0.63 16.50
N VAL A 73 1.08 -1.73 16.71
CA VAL A 73 1.17 -2.86 15.77
C VAL A 73 -0.20 -3.46 15.47
N GLY A 74 -0.98 -3.78 16.50
CA GLY A 74 -2.30 -4.41 16.32
C GLY A 74 -3.28 -3.53 15.56
N VAL A 75 -3.33 -2.24 15.90
CA VAL A 75 -4.22 -1.25 15.27
C VAL A 75 -3.86 -1.03 13.80
N VAL A 76 -2.57 -0.86 13.51
CA VAL A 76 -2.11 -0.64 12.13
C VAL A 76 -2.28 -1.90 11.28
N ASN A 77 -1.95 -3.09 11.80
CA ASN A 77 -2.17 -4.32 11.04
C ASN A 77 -3.65 -4.49 10.69
N ALA A 78 -4.56 -4.31 11.66
CA ALA A 78 -6.00 -4.40 11.41
C ALA A 78 -6.50 -3.36 10.40
N ALA A 79 -5.90 -2.16 10.38
CA ALA A 79 -6.27 -1.11 9.43
C ALA A 79 -5.77 -1.40 8.00
N PHE A 80 -4.62 -2.05 7.84
CA PHE A 80 -3.99 -2.35 6.55
C PHE A 80 -4.35 -3.73 5.98
N ASP A 81 -4.84 -4.64 6.82
CA ASP A 81 -5.25 -5.96 6.38
C ASP A 81 -6.41 -5.87 5.38
N PRO A 82 -6.33 -6.61 4.26
CA PRO A 82 -7.44 -6.67 3.32
C PRO A 82 -8.65 -7.31 3.99
N SER A 83 -9.83 -6.87 3.59
CA SER A 83 -11.08 -7.55 3.89
C SER A 83 -11.18 -8.86 3.10
N GLU A 84 -12.10 -9.73 3.53
CA GLU A 84 -12.36 -10.99 2.84
C GLU A 84 -12.80 -10.78 1.38
N ALA A 85 -13.61 -9.74 1.14
CA ALA A 85 -14.05 -9.37 -0.20
C ALA A 85 -12.87 -8.93 -1.09
N GLU A 86 -11.94 -8.15 -0.55
CA GLU A 86 -10.75 -7.71 -1.28
C GLU A 86 -9.80 -8.87 -1.58
N ARG A 87 -9.65 -9.83 -0.66
CA ARG A 87 -8.90 -11.07 -0.90
C ARG A 87 -9.52 -11.91 -2.01
N ALA A 88 -10.82 -12.19 -1.92
CA ALA A 88 -11.53 -12.97 -2.93
C ALA A 88 -11.47 -12.29 -4.31
N TRP A 89 -11.56 -10.96 -4.37
CA TRP A 89 -11.37 -10.21 -5.60
C TRP A 89 -9.95 -10.33 -6.16
N ALA A 90 -8.93 -10.16 -5.31
CA ALA A 90 -7.54 -10.31 -5.70
C ALA A 90 -7.25 -11.69 -6.30
N GLU A 91 -7.75 -12.76 -5.69
CA GLU A 91 -7.61 -14.12 -6.19
C GLU A 91 -8.25 -14.31 -7.56
N LYS A 92 -9.49 -13.84 -7.76
CA LYS A 92 -10.15 -13.89 -9.07
C LYS A 92 -9.33 -13.19 -10.16
N VAL A 93 -8.79 -12.01 -9.86
CA VAL A 93 -7.96 -11.25 -10.80
C VAL A 93 -6.69 -12.05 -11.13
N ILE A 94 -5.98 -12.57 -10.13
CA ILE A 94 -4.76 -13.37 -10.34
C ILE A 94 -5.06 -14.59 -11.20
N THR A 95 -6.12 -15.35 -10.92
CA THR A 95 -6.54 -16.52 -11.70
C THR A 95 -6.90 -16.14 -13.14
N ALA A 96 -7.58 -15.02 -13.35
CA ALA A 96 -7.93 -14.55 -14.69
C ALA A 96 -6.68 -14.23 -15.54
N PHE A 97 -5.62 -13.73 -14.94
CA PHE A 97 -4.36 -13.47 -15.64
C PHE A 97 -3.50 -14.73 -15.85
N ALA A 98 -3.64 -15.76 -15.00
CA ALA A 98 -2.89 -17.02 -15.13
C ALA A 98 -3.38 -17.92 -16.28
N SER A 99 -4.67 -17.86 -16.63
CA SER A 99 -5.30 -18.78 -17.60
C SER A 99 -5.06 -18.46 -19.08
N ASN A 100 -4.43 -17.32 -19.40
CA ASN A 100 -4.24 -16.88 -20.78
C ASN A 100 -2.92 -16.12 -20.90
N THR A 101 -2.08 -16.41 -21.88
CA THR A 101 -0.78 -15.73 -22.08
C THR A 101 -0.77 -14.78 -23.29
N ASN A 102 -1.79 -14.82 -24.15
CA ASN A 102 -1.75 -14.16 -25.46
C ASN A 102 -2.30 -12.72 -25.53
N SER A 103 -2.82 -12.15 -24.44
CA SER A 103 -3.21 -10.73 -24.41
C SER A 103 -2.76 -10.05 -23.11
N GLY A 104 -2.49 -8.74 -23.17
CA GLY A 104 -2.12 -7.94 -21.99
C GLY A 104 -3.30 -7.55 -21.09
N THR A 105 -4.54 -7.89 -21.48
CA THR A 105 -5.78 -7.49 -20.80
C THR A 105 -6.73 -8.66 -20.60
N ARG A 106 -7.54 -8.64 -19.53
CA ARG A 106 -8.54 -9.67 -19.21
C ARG A 106 -9.92 -9.07 -19.09
N ARG A 107 -10.97 -9.83 -19.39
CA ARG A 107 -12.34 -9.47 -19.06
C ARG A 107 -12.79 -10.33 -17.88
N LEU A 108 -13.21 -9.71 -16.78
CA LEU A 108 -13.68 -10.38 -15.57
C LEU A 108 -14.86 -9.61 -15.00
N ASP A 109 -15.96 -10.29 -14.69
CA ASP A 109 -17.18 -9.70 -14.10
C ASP A 109 -17.64 -8.42 -14.82
N GLY A 110 -17.51 -8.39 -16.15
CA GLY A 110 -17.88 -7.24 -17.00
C GLY A 110 -16.82 -6.14 -17.12
N MET A 111 -15.73 -6.19 -16.35
CA MET A 111 -14.64 -5.21 -16.34
C MET A 111 -13.48 -5.63 -17.24
N MET A 112 -12.80 -4.65 -17.87
CA MET A 112 -11.52 -4.87 -18.55
C MET A 112 -10.37 -4.58 -17.59
N LEU A 113 -9.55 -5.59 -17.32
CA LEU A 113 -8.41 -5.56 -16.45
C LEU A 113 -7.11 -5.53 -17.26
N ASN A 114 -6.05 -4.98 -16.67
CA ASN A 114 -4.70 -4.90 -17.25
C ASN A 114 -3.63 -5.24 -16.20
N LYS A 115 -2.34 -5.14 -16.55
CA LYS A 115 -1.22 -5.42 -15.65
C LYS A 115 -1.28 -4.64 -14.32
N ALA A 116 -1.77 -3.40 -14.31
CA ALA A 116 -1.90 -2.61 -13.08
C ALA A 116 -2.90 -3.23 -12.09
N HIS A 117 -4.01 -3.78 -12.59
CA HIS A 117 -4.96 -4.52 -11.76
C HIS A 117 -4.35 -5.81 -11.21
N LEU A 118 -3.52 -6.51 -11.99
CA LEU A 118 -2.80 -7.69 -11.51
C LEU A 118 -1.79 -7.35 -10.40
N LEU A 119 -1.04 -6.26 -10.54
CA LEU A 119 -0.11 -5.79 -9.50
C LEU A 119 -0.87 -5.39 -8.23
N SER A 120 -1.98 -4.65 -8.37
CA SER A 120 -2.85 -4.31 -7.24
C SER A 120 -3.45 -5.54 -6.55
N ALA A 121 -3.89 -6.54 -7.31
CA ALA A 121 -4.42 -7.79 -6.77
C ALA A 121 -3.35 -8.58 -5.99
N ARG A 122 -2.10 -8.63 -6.48
CA ARG A 122 -0.98 -9.21 -5.72
C ARG A 122 -0.73 -8.47 -4.40
N ASN A 123 -0.97 -7.16 -4.37
CA ASN A 123 -0.95 -6.35 -3.15
C ASN A 123 -2.23 -6.48 -2.30
N GLY A 124 -3.20 -7.31 -2.70
CA GLY A 124 -4.40 -7.64 -1.92
C GLY A 124 -4.34 -9.03 -1.27
N THR A 125 -3.35 -9.86 -1.61
CA THR A 125 -3.16 -11.20 -1.01
C THR A 125 -2.63 -11.09 0.43
N PRO A 126 -2.83 -12.12 1.29
CA PRO A 126 -2.26 -12.13 2.64
C PRO A 126 -0.77 -11.82 2.64
N ARG A 127 -0.29 -11.06 3.63
CA ARG A 127 1.12 -10.63 3.71
C ARG A 127 2.10 -11.82 3.74
N GLU A 128 1.68 -12.94 4.33
CA GLU A 128 2.43 -14.22 4.35
C GLU A 128 2.75 -14.74 2.94
N ALA A 129 1.84 -14.55 1.98
CA ALA A 129 2.03 -14.95 0.59
C ALA A 129 3.01 -14.02 -0.17
N ARG A 130 3.21 -12.77 0.30
CA ARG A 130 4.11 -11.79 -0.33
C ARG A 130 5.57 -12.01 0.05
N TYR A 131 5.82 -12.43 1.29
CA TYR A 131 7.18 -12.65 1.80
C TYR A 131 7.90 -13.81 1.08
N ASN A 132 7.14 -14.82 0.61
CA ASN A 132 7.70 -15.99 -0.07
C ASN A 132 8.12 -15.74 -1.53
N HIS A 133 7.71 -14.63 -2.16
CA HIS A 133 8.03 -14.37 -3.57
C HIS A 133 9.31 -13.54 -3.78
N ASP A 134 9.84 -12.91 -2.73
CA ASP A 134 10.95 -11.94 -2.80
C ASP A 134 12.31 -12.54 -2.40
N HIS A 135 12.41 -13.87 -2.22
CA HIS A 135 13.63 -14.55 -1.77
C HIS A 135 14.16 -15.59 -2.75
N SER A 136 13.72 -15.58 -4.01
CA SER A 136 14.49 -16.29 -5.03
C SER A 136 15.76 -15.49 -5.32
N PRO A 137 16.97 -16.05 -5.09
CA PRO A 137 18.21 -15.37 -5.44
C PRO A 137 18.16 -15.03 -6.94
N PRO A 138 18.72 -13.88 -7.37
CA PRO A 138 18.82 -13.59 -8.79
C PRO A 138 19.53 -14.76 -9.45
N GLN A 139 18.89 -15.38 -10.45
CA GLN A 139 19.56 -16.39 -11.25
C GLN A 139 20.75 -15.70 -11.91
N SER A 140 21.94 -16.01 -11.42
CA SER A 140 23.20 -15.58 -12.01
C SER A 140 23.32 -16.22 -13.39
N SER A 141 22.78 -15.58 -14.42
CA SER A 141 23.17 -15.86 -15.80
C SER A 141 24.45 -15.06 -16.09
N LEU A 142 25.59 -15.63 -15.71
CA LEU A 142 26.89 -15.25 -16.23
C LEU A 142 27.56 -16.53 -16.74
N LEU A 143 27.68 -16.58 -18.06
CA LEU A 143 28.73 -17.20 -18.89
C LEU A 143 29.29 -18.57 -18.46
#